data_AF-A0A535Q0V5-F1
#
_entry.id   AF-A0A535Q0V5-F1
#
_cell.length_a   1.000
_cell.length_b   1.000
_cell.length_c   1.000
_cell.angle_alpha   90.00
_cell.angle_beta   90.00
_cell.angle_gamma   90.00
#
_symmetry.space_group_name_H-M   'P 1'
#
loop_
_entity.id
_entity.type
_entity.pdbx_description
1 polymer ?
#
loop_
_entity_poly.entity_id
_entity_poly.type
_entity_poly.pdbx_seq_one_letter_code
_entity_poly.pdbx_strand_id
1 'polypeptide(L)'
;MVVERIDLVARARRPSLSALTGVRFFAAMHVVLFHYLRWYLLGAPWLVSNVIHAGYVGVSLFFVLSGFILTYTYLDIDGGPALDRRSFWVARLARIYPLYLLSLLLALPFAIHPQGLHSLLTAAGAAGLQLLPTVIMIQAWSPTTAELINSPAWSLSVEAFFYLMFPFLAISLVRLPARRLVLAVVVLWAASLAGPTIYAILNPDRAGLGFPEPGQAGIWIQALKYSPLLRLPEFLLGVVTATIYLRIRGTRTVRGAVLSAISLLGIVAVLAASSVLPFPYLHNGLLAPLFASLILGLALGGGAIARFLGTRTLVLLGEASYGIYLLQTPLWNLAGHYGKRFTGVDPYLGHQPLFFLVYLPVLIGGSVFALYWVEKPARRWIKQLLLARTRSAVASRLRMSAPASNR
;
A
#
# COMPACT_ATOMS: atom_id res chain seq x y z
N MET A 1 15.67 -30.99 -33.13
CA MET A 1 14.86 -29.99 -33.88
C MET A 1 13.47 -29.74 -33.26
N VAL A 2 13.29 -29.90 -31.93
CA VAL A 2 11.99 -29.67 -31.24
C VAL A 2 12.15 -28.76 -30.00
N VAL A 3 13.38 -28.34 -29.68
CA VAL A 3 13.68 -27.48 -28.52
C VAL A 3 13.60 -25.98 -28.87
N GLU A 4 13.44 -25.63 -30.15
CA GLU A 4 13.43 -24.24 -30.65
C GLU A 4 12.03 -23.62 -30.86
N ARG A 5 10.94 -24.30 -30.45
CA ARG A 5 9.55 -23.83 -30.69
C ARG A 5 8.70 -23.57 -29.45
N ILE A 6 9.32 -23.29 -28.29
CA ILE A 6 8.59 -22.86 -27.07
C ILE A 6 9.08 -21.48 -26.59
N ASP A 7 9.35 -20.57 -27.54
CA ASP A 7 9.53 -19.13 -27.26
C ASP A 7 8.42 -18.28 -27.92
N LEU A 8 7.30 -18.89 -28.29
CA LEU A 8 6.14 -18.16 -28.78
C LEU A 8 5.32 -17.58 -27.62
N VAL A 9 5.35 -16.24 -27.58
CA VAL A 9 4.75 -15.30 -26.61
C VAL A 9 5.60 -15.05 -25.37
N ALA A 10 6.89 -14.73 -25.56
CA ALA A 10 7.52 -13.72 -24.73
C ALA A 10 6.70 -12.42 -24.88
N ARG A 11 5.75 -12.17 -23.97
CA ARG A 11 5.15 -10.84 -23.80
C ARG A 11 6.32 -9.85 -23.80
N ALA A 12 6.36 -8.89 -24.72
CA ALA A 12 7.28 -7.76 -24.60
C ALA A 12 7.00 -7.12 -23.23
N ARG A 13 7.86 -7.41 -22.25
CA ARG A 13 7.62 -6.95 -20.88
C ARG A 13 7.74 -5.44 -20.92
N ARG A 14 6.66 -4.75 -20.55
CA ARG A 14 6.67 -3.30 -20.41
C ARG A 14 7.87 -2.89 -19.53
N PRO A 15 8.60 -1.81 -19.86
CA PRO A 15 9.80 -1.42 -19.13
C PRO A 15 9.50 -1.18 -17.66
N SER A 16 10.47 -1.45 -16.79
CA SER A 16 10.30 -1.21 -15.35
C SER A 16 10.26 0.29 -15.07
N LEU A 17 9.26 0.73 -14.30
CA LEU A 17 9.15 2.12 -13.83
C LEU A 17 9.87 2.27 -12.50
N SER A 18 11.20 2.29 -12.52
CA SER A 18 12.07 2.22 -11.33
C SER A 18 11.79 3.33 -10.32
N ALA A 19 11.52 4.57 -10.79
CA ALA A 19 11.19 5.69 -9.91
C ALA A 19 9.91 5.45 -9.09
N LEU A 20 8.93 4.76 -9.66
CA LEU A 20 7.70 4.37 -8.95
C LEU A 20 7.94 3.26 -7.93
N THR A 21 9.00 2.47 -8.08
CA THR A 21 9.46 1.58 -7.00
C THR A 21 10.15 2.40 -5.92
N GLY A 22 11.08 3.28 -6.27
CA GLY A 22 11.83 4.10 -5.30
C GLY A 22 10.96 5.02 -4.45
N VAL A 23 9.91 5.64 -5.00
CA VAL A 23 9.00 6.51 -4.24
C VAL A 23 8.30 5.77 -3.09
N ARG A 24 8.12 4.45 -3.21
CA ARG A 24 7.50 3.63 -2.15
C ARG A 24 8.32 3.61 -0.87
N PHE A 25 9.65 3.71 -0.96
CA PHE A 25 10.50 3.79 0.21
C PHE A 25 10.16 5.03 1.03
N PHE A 26 10.07 6.20 0.38
CA PHE A 26 9.70 7.44 1.05
C PHE A 26 8.28 7.39 1.63
N ALA A 27 7.32 6.80 0.90
CA ALA A 27 5.97 6.61 1.41
C ALA A 27 5.92 5.73 2.68
N ALA A 28 6.63 4.59 2.67
CA ALA A 28 6.73 3.72 3.85
C ALA A 28 7.45 4.39 5.01
N MET A 29 8.58 5.06 4.73
CA MET A 29 9.35 5.76 5.75
C MET A 29 8.58 6.92 6.36
N HIS A 30 7.78 7.65 5.59
CA HIS A 30 6.95 8.72 6.11
C HIS A 30 5.95 8.20 7.16
N VAL A 31 5.35 7.02 6.91
CA VAL A 31 4.49 6.32 7.88
C VAL A 31 5.28 5.89 9.13
N VAL A 32 6.50 5.38 8.97
CA VAL A 32 7.38 4.99 10.09
C VAL A 32 7.72 6.22 10.95
N LEU A 33 8.11 7.33 10.33
CA LEU A 33 8.41 8.57 11.05
C LEU A 33 7.17 9.09 11.80
N PHE A 34 5.98 8.97 11.20
CA PHE A 34 4.73 9.29 11.87
C PHE A 34 4.47 8.42 13.10
N HIS A 35 4.65 7.10 13.02
CA HIS A 35 4.35 6.23 14.17
C HIS A 35 5.36 6.40 15.32
N TYR A 36 6.63 6.61 15.00
CA TYR A 36 7.71 6.50 15.98
C TYR A 36 8.46 7.80 16.25
N LEU A 37 8.73 8.63 15.24
CA LEU A 37 9.56 9.83 15.42
C LEU A 37 8.76 11.05 15.90
N ARG A 38 7.47 11.17 15.55
CA ARG A 38 6.65 12.37 15.86
C ARG A 38 6.65 12.74 17.35
N TRP A 39 6.74 11.75 18.23
CA TRP A 39 6.72 11.89 19.68
C TRP A 39 7.99 12.54 20.25
N TYR A 40 9.04 12.69 19.43
CA TYR A 40 10.35 13.21 19.83
C TYR A 40 10.67 14.57 19.20
N LEU A 41 9.70 15.22 18.55
CA LEU A 41 9.91 16.46 17.80
C LEU A 41 9.71 17.74 18.62
N LEU A 42 9.82 17.67 19.95
CA LEU A 42 9.76 18.86 20.80
C LEU A 42 10.88 19.85 20.39
N GLY A 43 10.50 21.05 19.97
CA GLY A 43 11.44 22.09 19.50
C GLY A 43 11.93 21.95 18.06
N ALA A 44 11.44 20.96 17.29
CA ALA A 44 11.75 20.86 15.87
C ALA A 44 11.16 22.05 15.07
N PRO A 45 11.79 22.48 13.96
CA PRO A 45 11.20 23.49 13.08
C PRO A 45 9.78 23.10 12.65
N TRP A 46 8.87 24.07 12.60
CA TRP A 46 7.44 23.84 12.33
C TRP A 46 7.19 22.99 11.07
N LEU A 47 7.97 23.24 10.01
CA LEU A 47 7.87 22.49 8.76
C LEU A 47 8.20 21.00 8.96
N VAL A 48 9.26 20.70 9.71
CA VAL A 48 9.68 19.33 10.00
C VAL A 48 8.61 18.62 10.84
N SER A 49 8.09 19.31 11.86
CA SER A 49 7.01 18.80 12.70
C SER A 49 5.76 18.48 11.87
N ASN A 50 5.27 19.43 11.08
CA ASN A 50 4.05 19.28 10.30
C ASN A 50 4.16 18.19 9.23
N VAL A 51 5.32 18.07 8.58
CA VAL A 51 5.59 17.00 7.61
C VAL A 51 5.54 15.64 8.31
N ILE A 52 6.25 15.45 9.43
CA ILE A 52 6.29 14.15 10.11
C ILE A 52 4.93 13.76 10.70
N HIS A 53 4.19 14.71 11.30
CA HIS A 53 2.85 14.45 11.86
C HIS A 53 1.83 14.05 10.79
N ALA A 54 2.05 14.42 9.52
CA ALA A 54 1.18 14.04 8.41
C ALA A 54 1.58 12.71 7.73
N GLY A 55 2.48 11.91 8.29
CA GLY A 55 3.00 10.71 7.59
C GLY A 55 1.99 9.60 7.27
N TYR A 56 0.82 9.60 7.91
CA TYR A 56 -0.29 8.71 7.54
C TYR A 56 -0.75 8.88 6.07
N VAL A 57 -0.53 10.04 5.45
CA VAL A 57 -0.88 10.29 4.04
C VAL A 57 -0.10 9.42 3.06
N GLY A 58 1.02 8.83 3.48
CA GLY A 58 1.78 7.87 2.68
C GLY A 58 0.94 6.66 2.25
N VAL A 59 -0.07 6.27 3.05
CA VAL A 59 -1.00 5.18 2.71
C VAL A 59 -1.85 5.52 1.49
N SER A 60 -2.34 6.75 1.39
CA SER A 60 -3.07 7.23 0.20
C SER A 60 -2.21 7.18 -1.07
N LEU A 61 -0.92 7.53 -0.98
CA LEU A 61 0.01 7.37 -2.09
C LEU A 61 0.15 5.89 -2.50
N PHE A 62 0.23 4.96 -1.54
CA PHE A 62 0.24 3.53 -1.84
C PHE A 62 -1.03 3.07 -2.57
N PHE A 63 -2.21 3.53 -2.17
CA PHE A 63 -3.46 3.16 -2.82
C PHE A 63 -3.53 3.62 -4.28
N VAL A 64 -3.20 4.89 -4.56
CA VAL A 64 -3.13 5.42 -5.93
C VAL A 64 -2.05 4.66 -6.74
N LEU A 65 -0.89 4.39 -6.13
CA LEU A 65 0.18 3.66 -6.78
C LEU A 65 -0.19 2.20 -7.10
N SER A 66 -0.92 1.52 -6.22
CA SER A 66 -1.41 0.17 -6.44
C SER A 66 -2.36 0.11 -7.63
N GLY A 67 -3.32 1.04 -7.74
CA GLY A 67 -4.20 1.14 -8.91
C GLY A 67 -3.42 1.36 -10.21
N PHE A 68 -2.44 2.26 -10.17
CA PHE A 68 -1.59 2.55 -11.33
C PHE A 68 -0.79 1.31 -11.78
N ILE A 69 -0.07 0.69 -10.85
CA ILE A 69 0.87 -0.40 -11.16
C ILE A 69 0.13 -1.66 -11.59
N LEU A 70 -1.05 -1.96 -11.01
CA LEU A 70 -1.85 -3.09 -11.45
C LEU A 70 -2.35 -2.90 -12.88
N THR A 71 -2.89 -1.73 -13.21
CA THR A 71 -3.30 -1.40 -14.58
C THR A 71 -2.12 -1.48 -15.55
N TYR A 72 -0.97 -0.90 -15.20
CA TYR A 72 0.26 -0.96 -16.00
C TYR A 72 0.78 -2.39 -16.20
N THR A 73 0.60 -3.29 -15.22
CA THR A 73 1.16 -4.64 -15.32
C THR A 73 0.22 -5.63 -16.00
N TYR A 74 -1.08 -5.48 -15.77
CA TYR A 74 -2.06 -6.52 -16.08
C TYR A 74 -3.04 -6.17 -17.19
N LEU A 75 -3.30 -4.87 -17.42
CA LEU A 75 -4.25 -4.46 -18.44
C LEU A 75 -3.51 -4.03 -19.69
N ASP A 76 -3.85 -4.69 -20.79
CA ASP A 76 -3.43 -4.30 -22.12
C ASP A 76 -4.52 -3.44 -22.77
N ILE A 77 -4.16 -2.21 -23.11
CA ILE A 77 -5.10 -1.27 -23.75
C ILE A 77 -4.97 -1.31 -25.28
N ASP A 78 -3.96 -2.01 -25.79
CA ASP A 78 -3.58 -2.05 -27.20
C ASP A 78 -4.08 -3.34 -27.87
N GLY A 79 -5.15 -3.95 -27.33
CA GLY A 79 -5.76 -5.16 -27.89
C GLY A 79 -5.11 -6.48 -27.48
N GLY A 80 -4.23 -6.47 -26.49
CA GLY A 80 -3.65 -7.71 -25.94
C GLY A 80 -4.66 -8.64 -25.24
N PRO A 81 -4.21 -9.83 -24.83
CA PRO A 81 -5.09 -10.84 -24.26
C PRO A 81 -5.77 -10.34 -22.99
N ALA A 82 -7.03 -10.74 -22.82
CA ALA A 82 -7.82 -10.41 -21.64
C ALA A 82 -7.14 -10.87 -20.34
N LEU A 83 -7.42 -10.14 -19.26
CA LEU A 83 -6.94 -10.46 -17.92
C LEU A 83 -7.44 -11.85 -17.48
N ASP A 84 -6.52 -12.78 -17.23
CA ASP A 84 -6.83 -14.00 -16.48
C ASP A 84 -7.00 -13.66 -14.98
N ARG A 85 -8.26 -13.64 -14.54
CA ARG A 85 -8.66 -13.30 -13.17
C ARG A 85 -8.04 -14.22 -12.12
N ARG A 86 -7.99 -15.53 -12.39
CA ARG A 86 -7.45 -16.51 -11.44
C ARG A 86 -5.95 -16.30 -11.24
N SER A 87 -5.19 -16.22 -12.34
CA SER A 87 -3.75 -15.94 -12.26
C SER A 87 -3.46 -14.60 -11.60
N PHE A 88 -4.31 -13.59 -11.84
CA PHE A 88 -4.21 -12.30 -11.18
C PHE A 88 -4.39 -12.42 -9.65
N TRP A 89 -5.51 -12.97 -9.16
CA TRP A 89 -5.79 -13.07 -7.73
C TRP A 89 -4.76 -13.93 -6.99
N VAL A 90 -4.36 -15.06 -7.57
CA VAL A 90 -3.29 -15.89 -7.00
C VAL A 90 -1.97 -15.11 -6.92
N ALA A 91 -1.60 -14.37 -7.96
CA ALA A 91 -0.37 -13.58 -7.94
C ALA A 91 -0.40 -12.42 -6.93
N ARG A 92 -1.60 -11.90 -6.61
CA ARG A 92 -1.80 -10.88 -5.58
C ARG A 92 -1.75 -11.48 -4.18
N LEU A 93 -2.50 -12.56 -3.93
CA LEU A 93 -2.46 -13.30 -2.67
C LEU A 93 -1.03 -13.72 -2.33
N ALA A 94 -0.31 -14.29 -3.30
CA ALA A 94 1.09 -14.70 -3.15
C ALA A 94 2.06 -13.54 -2.87
N ARG A 95 1.69 -12.30 -3.20
CA ARG A 95 2.52 -11.10 -2.96
C ARG A 95 2.34 -10.56 -1.55
N ILE A 96 1.12 -10.52 -1.02
CA ILE A 96 0.84 -9.86 0.27
C ILE A 96 0.72 -10.84 1.44
N TYR A 97 0.03 -11.98 1.25
CA TYR A 97 -0.37 -12.82 2.37
C TYR A 97 0.79 -13.47 3.17
N PRO A 98 1.91 -13.91 2.56
CA PRO A 98 2.99 -14.53 3.33
C PRO A 98 3.63 -13.60 4.37
N LEU A 99 3.95 -12.37 3.95
CA LEU A 99 4.57 -11.41 4.86
C LEU A 99 3.56 -10.86 5.86
N TYR A 100 2.30 -10.70 5.44
CA TYR A 100 1.17 -10.41 6.32
C TYR A 100 1.11 -11.39 7.49
N LEU A 101 1.08 -12.69 7.20
CA LEU A 101 1.03 -13.73 8.22
C LEU A 101 2.27 -13.70 9.13
N LEU A 102 3.47 -13.54 8.57
CA LEU A 102 4.69 -13.37 9.37
C LEU A 102 4.58 -12.19 10.34
N SER A 103 4.07 -11.05 9.87
CA SER A 103 3.92 -9.86 10.71
C SER A 103 2.94 -10.08 11.87
N LEU A 104 1.85 -10.82 11.62
CA LEU A 104 0.90 -11.19 12.66
C LEU A 104 1.55 -12.11 13.68
N LEU A 105 2.30 -13.13 13.24
CA LEU A 105 3.00 -14.06 14.12
C LEU A 105 4.02 -13.34 15.02
N LEU A 106 4.75 -12.37 14.48
CA LEU A 106 5.72 -11.58 15.24
C LEU A 106 5.05 -10.59 16.21
N ALA A 107 3.87 -10.07 15.88
CA ALA A 107 3.15 -9.11 16.72
C ALA A 107 2.29 -9.78 17.81
N LEU A 108 1.83 -11.01 17.58
CA LEU A 108 0.90 -11.74 18.44
C LEU A 108 1.35 -11.85 19.92
N PRO A 109 2.62 -12.16 20.26
CA PRO A 109 3.04 -12.25 21.67
C PRO A 109 2.84 -10.93 22.44
N PHE A 110 2.98 -9.79 21.76
CA PHE A 110 2.85 -8.47 22.36
C PHE A 110 1.39 -8.03 22.49
N ALA A 111 0.52 -8.52 21.62
CA ALA A 111 -0.93 -8.33 21.74
C ALA A 111 -1.53 -9.09 22.94
N ILE A 112 -0.87 -10.15 23.43
CA ILE A 112 -1.35 -11.05 24.51
C ILE A 112 -0.64 -10.79 25.86
N HIS A 113 0.34 -9.87 25.95
CA HIS A 113 1.01 -9.51 27.22
C HIS A 113 0.05 -8.77 28.17
N PRO A 114 0.08 -8.91 29.52
CA PRO A 114 -0.96 -8.44 30.46
C PRO A 114 -1.65 -7.08 30.19
N GLN A 115 -0.92 -6.06 29.71
CA GLN A 115 -1.53 -4.78 29.30
C GLN A 115 -2.26 -4.84 27.94
N GLY A 116 -1.71 -5.59 26.97
CA GLY A 116 -2.40 -5.95 25.72
C GLY A 116 -3.50 -6.99 25.93
N LEU A 117 -3.31 -7.93 26.86
CA LEU A 117 -4.29 -8.95 27.25
C LEU A 117 -5.53 -8.31 27.86
N HIS A 118 -5.40 -7.28 28.72
CA HIS A 118 -6.55 -6.55 29.21
C HIS A 118 -7.32 -5.91 28.05
N SER A 119 -6.64 -5.19 27.14
CA SER A 119 -7.26 -4.62 25.93
C SER A 119 -7.90 -5.68 25.02
N LEU A 120 -7.24 -6.83 24.87
CA LEU A 120 -7.68 -7.94 24.03
C LEU A 120 -8.87 -8.65 24.69
N LEU A 121 -8.89 -8.80 26.02
CA LEU A 121 -9.97 -9.40 26.83
C LEU A 121 -11.17 -8.47 27.04
N THR A 122 -10.96 -7.16 27.18
CA THR A 122 -12.05 -6.16 27.20
C THR A 122 -12.67 -5.99 25.81
N ALA A 123 -11.88 -6.12 24.75
CA ALA A 123 -12.41 -6.32 23.39
C ALA A 123 -13.03 -7.73 23.24
N ALA A 124 -12.56 -8.71 24.00
CA ALA A 124 -12.92 -10.13 23.92
C ALA A 124 -13.90 -10.64 24.98
N GLY A 125 -15.06 -10.00 25.07
CA GLY A 125 -16.29 -10.74 25.35
C GLY A 125 -16.59 -11.85 24.31
N ALA A 126 -15.83 -11.93 23.21
CA ALA A 126 -15.96 -12.91 22.12
C ALA A 126 -14.60 -13.28 21.46
N ALA A 127 -13.62 -13.77 22.25
CA ALA A 127 -12.20 -13.96 21.87
C ALA A 127 -11.93 -14.74 20.56
N GLY A 128 -12.77 -15.72 20.21
CA GLY A 128 -12.57 -16.50 18.97
C GLY A 128 -12.96 -15.77 17.68
N LEU A 129 -13.92 -14.85 17.74
CA LEU A 129 -14.56 -14.29 16.54
C LEU A 129 -13.83 -13.07 15.96
N GLN A 130 -13.06 -12.32 16.76
CA GLN A 130 -12.36 -11.10 16.29
C GLN A 130 -10.96 -11.36 15.71
N LEU A 131 -10.33 -12.49 16.07
CA LEU A 131 -9.06 -12.91 15.46
C LEU A 131 -9.26 -13.39 14.02
N LEU A 132 -10.42 -14.01 13.71
CA LEU A 132 -10.72 -14.51 12.38
C LEU A 132 -10.63 -13.41 11.31
N PRO A 133 -11.32 -12.24 11.44
CA PRO A 133 -11.15 -11.12 10.54
C PRO A 133 -9.70 -10.71 10.29
N THR A 134 -8.85 -10.78 11.31
CA THR A 134 -7.43 -10.47 11.17
C THR A 134 -6.71 -11.56 10.40
N VAL A 135 -6.90 -12.83 10.73
CA VAL A 135 -6.23 -13.94 10.02
C VAL A 135 -6.61 -13.97 8.53
N ILE A 136 -7.88 -13.81 8.20
CA ILE A 136 -8.35 -13.81 6.80
C ILE A 136 -8.28 -12.42 6.13
N MET A 137 -7.66 -11.43 6.78
CA MET A 137 -7.34 -10.11 6.21
C MET A 137 -8.58 -9.27 5.82
N ILE A 138 -9.65 -9.32 6.62
CA ILE A 138 -10.88 -8.51 6.49
C ILE A 138 -11.11 -7.57 7.69
N GLN A 139 -10.11 -7.35 8.53
CA GLN A 139 -10.24 -6.55 9.76
C GLN A 139 -10.52 -5.06 9.53
N ALA A 140 -10.21 -4.50 8.35
CA ALA A 140 -10.49 -3.09 8.08
C ALA A 140 -11.99 -2.76 7.94
N TRP A 141 -12.84 -3.78 7.80
CA TRP A 141 -14.29 -3.62 7.72
C TRP A 141 -14.95 -3.33 9.07
N SER A 142 -14.23 -3.46 10.18
CA SER A 142 -14.69 -3.04 11.50
C SER A 142 -13.70 -2.07 12.16
N PRO A 143 -14.17 -0.92 12.66
CA PRO A 143 -13.34 0.01 13.44
C PRO A 143 -12.65 -0.66 14.64
N THR A 144 -13.28 -1.68 15.23
CA THR A 144 -12.78 -2.34 16.44
C THR A 144 -11.71 -3.39 16.18
N THR A 145 -11.60 -3.91 14.95
CA THR A 145 -10.63 -4.98 14.63
C THR A 145 -9.48 -4.50 13.74
N ALA A 146 -9.62 -3.34 13.09
CA ALA A 146 -8.66 -2.80 12.12
C ALA A 146 -7.20 -2.84 12.60
N GLU A 147 -6.95 -2.49 13.87
CA GLU A 147 -5.61 -2.37 14.43
C GLU A 147 -5.25 -3.47 15.45
N LEU A 148 -6.07 -4.52 15.58
CA LEU A 148 -6.08 -5.44 16.71
C LEU A 148 -4.72 -6.09 17.03
N ILE A 149 -4.06 -6.70 16.03
CA ILE A 149 -2.79 -7.43 16.23
C ILE A 149 -1.61 -6.61 15.71
N ASN A 150 -1.78 -5.96 14.57
CA ASN A 150 -0.73 -5.18 13.92
C ASN A 150 -1.38 -3.90 13.36
N SER A 151 -1.18 -2.77 14.03
CA SER A 151 -1.84 -1.48 13.71
C SER A 151 -1.76 -1.10 12.22
N PRO A 152 -0.60 -1.05 11.54
CA PRO A 152 -0.54 -0.68 10.12
C PRO A 152 -1.24 -1.67 9.16
N ALA A 153 -1.58 -2.86 9.63
CA ALA A 153 -2.04 -3.97 8.78
C ALA A 153 -3.45 -3.77 8.19
N TRP A 154 -4.28 -2.87 8.74
CA TRP A 154 -5.62 -2.56 8.20
C TRP A 154 -5.56 -2.19 6.72
N SER A 155 -4.52 -1.47 6.29
CA SER A 155 -4.37 -1.02 4.91
C SER A 155 -4.25 -2.19 3.91
N LEU A 156 -3.75 -3.35 4.35
CA LEU A 156 -3.67 -4.55 3.51
C LEU A 156 -5.02 -5.24 3.36
N SER A 157 -5.90 -5.13 4.38
CA SER A 157 -7.29 -5.55 4.26
C SER A 157 -8.04 -4.70 3.24
N VAL A 158 -7.80 -3.38 3.25
CA VAL A 158 -8.29 -2.46 2.20
C VAL A 158 -7.73 -2.85 0.82
N GLU A 159 -6.43 -3.12 0.72
CA GLU A 159 -5.79 -3.50 -0.54
C GLU A 159 -6.26 -4.86 -1.06
N ALA A 160 -6.56 -5.82 -0.18
CA ALA A 160 -7.16 -7.10 -0.53
C ALA A 160 -8.51 -6.91 -1.23
N PHE A 161 -9.35 -6.01 -0.71
CA PHE A 161 -10.60 -5.62 -1.34
C PHE A 161 -10.38 -4.96 -2.71
N PHE A 162 -9.39 -4.08 -2.84
CA PHE A 162 -9.05 -3.49 -4.14
C PHE A 162 -8.66 -4.56 -5.17
N TYR A 163 -7.87 -5.54 -4.74
CA TYR A 163 -7.48 -6.66 -5.60
C TYR A 163 -8.69 -7.50 -6.01
N LEU A 164 -9.64 -7.74 -5.10
CA LEU A 164 -10.87 -8.43 -5.43
C LEU A 164 -11.68 -7.67 -6.50
N MET A 165 -11.81 -6.34 -6.35
CA MET A 165 -12.61 -5.48 -7.23
C MET A 165 -11.94 -5.12 -8.56
N PHE A 166 -10.61 -5.12 -8.60
CA PHE A 166 -9.83 -4.63 -9.75
C PHE A 166 -10.24 -5.23 -11.11
N PRO A 167 -10.40 -6.57 -11.26
CA PRO A 167 -10.79 -7.16 -12.55
C PRO A 167 -12.14 -6.71 -13.08
N PHE A 168 -13.02 -6.17 -12.23
CA PHE A 168 -14.37 -5.75 -12.59
C PHE A 168 -14.42 -4.26 -12.88
N LEU A 169 -13.83 -3.44 -12.00
CA LEU A 169 -13.93 -1.98 -12.08
C LEU A 169 -12.91 -1.38 -13.05
N ALA A 170 -11.69 -1.91 -13.09
CA ALA A 170 -10.62 -1.31 -13.88
C ALA A 170 -10.84 -1.43 -15.39
N ILE A 171 -11.47 -2.53 -15.83
CA ILE A 171 -11.79 -2.76 -17.25
C ILE A 171 -12.73 -1.68 -17.78
N SER A 172 -13.74 -1.30 -17.00
CA SER A 172 -14.71 -0.25 -17.38
C SER A 172 -14.03 1.11 -17.51
N LEU A 173 -13.13 1.45 -16.58
CA LEU A 173 -12.42 2.73 -16.59
C LEU A 173 -11.43 2.86 -17.75
N VAL A 174 -10.70 1.78 -18.06
CA VAL A 174 -9.71 1.75 -19.14
C VAL A 174 -10.32 2.00 -20.52
N ARG A 175 -11.60 1.62 -20.70
CA ARG A 175 -12.35 1.78 -21.96
C ARG A 175 -12.94 3.18 -22.15
N LEU A 176 -12.91 4.05 -21.14
CA LEU A 176 -13.47 5.39 -21.26
C LEU A 176 -12.70 6.23 -22.29
N PRO A 177 -13.36 7.01 -23.16
CA PRO A 177 -12.68 7.95 -24.06
C PRO A 177 -11.91 9.02 -23.26
N ALA A 178 -10.88 9.63 -23.86
CA ALA A 178 -9.96 10.54 -23.16
C ALA A 178 -10.69 11.68 -22.39
N ARG A 179 -11.70 12.30 -23.00
CA ARG A 179 -12.53 13.34 -22.35
C ARG A 179 -13.22 12.86 -21.07
N ARG A 180 -13.64 11.59 -21.01
CA ARG A 180 -14.30 11.00 -19.83
C ARG A 180 -13.30 10.58 -18.76
N LEU A 181 -12.02 10.39 -19.08
CA LEU A 181 -10.98 10.13 -18.07
C LEU A 181 -10.74 11.37 -17.20
N VAL A 182 -10.77 12.58 -17.78
CA VAL A 182 -10.67 13.84 -17.02
C VAL A 182 -11.84 13.98 -16.05
N LEU A 183 -13.07 13.73 -16.53
CA LEU A 183 -14.25 13.71 -15.67
C LEU A 183 -14.14 12.62 -14.58
N ALA A 184 -13.62 11.44 -14.91
CA ALA A 184 -13.41 10.37 -13.94
C ALA A 184 -12.42 10.77 -12.84
N VAL A 185 -11.35 11.52 -13.15
CA VAL A 185 -10.45 12.08 -12.12
C VAL A 185 -11.22 12.96 -11.14
N VAL A 186 -12.03 13.89 -11.63
CA VAL A 186 -12.81 14.81 -10.78
C VAL A 186 -13.84 14.05 -9.95
N VAL A 187 -14.59 13.14 -10.57
CA VAL A 187 -15.63 12.35 -9.88
C VAL A 187 -15.02 11.44 -8.81
N LEU A 188 -13.91 10.76 -9.11
CA LEU A 188 -13.26 9.88 -8.13
C LEU A 188 -12.62 10.67 -6.99
N TRP A 189 -12.07 11.86 -7.27
CA TRP A 189 -11.57 12.74 -6.22
C TRP A 189 -12.72 13.24 -5.32
N ALA A 190 -13.81 13.74 -5.90
CA ALA A 190 -14.99 14.13 -5.13
C ALA A 190 -15.56 12.95 -4.31
N ALA A 191 -15.61 11.75 -4.87
CA ALA A 191 -16.03 10.54 -4.16
C ALA A 191 -15.10 10.19 -2.99
N SER A 192 -13.78 10.39 -3.12
CA SER A 192 -12.83 10.19 -2.01
C SER A 192 -13.03 11.20 -0.86
N LEU A 193 -13.56 12.39 -1.18
CA LEU A 193 -13.84 13.46 -0.21
C LEU A 193 -15.26 13.39 0.38
N ALA A 194 -16.15 12.55 -0.19
CA ALA A 194 -17.53 12.44 0.26
C ALA A 194 -17.60 11.96 1.73
N GLY A 195 -16.89 10.90 2.08
CA GLY A 195 -16.83 10.39 3.46
C GLY A 195 -16.31 11.44 4.46
N PRO A 196 -15.14 12.06 4.23
CA PRO A 196 -14.64 13.15 5.07
C PRO A 196 -15.62 14.33 5.20
N THR A 197 -16.30 14.70 4.13
CA THR A 197 -17.26 15.81 4.13
C THR A 197 -18.50 15.48 4.94
N ILE A 198 -19.05 14.27 4.78
CA ILE A 198 -20.17 13.80 5.59
C ILE A 198 -19.78 13.77 7.07
N TYR A 199 -18.59 13.26 7.40
CA TYR A 199 -18.07 13.25 8.77
C TYR A 199 -17.93 14.68 9.33
N ALA A 200 -17.36 15.60 8.56
CA ALA A 200 -17.14 16.97 9.01
C ALA A 200 -18.44 17.75 9.23
N ILE A 201 -19.47 17.51 8.41
CA ILE A 201 -20.79 18.15 8.55
C ILE A 201 -21.57 17.57 9.72
N LEU A 202 -21.63 16.24 9.84
CA LEU A 202 -22.46 15.58 10.86
C LEU A 202 -21.77 15.54 12.23
N ASN A 203 -20.44 15.56 12.25
CA ASN A 203 -19.58 15.41 13.43
C ASN A 203 -20.11 14.39 14.45
N PRO A 204 -20.31 13.12 14.05
CA PRO A 204 -21.01 12.14 14.87
C PRO A 204 -20.24 11.74 16.14
N ASP A 205 -18.92 11.92 16.17
CA ASP A 205 -18.10 11.72 17.36
C ASP A 205 -18.06 12.94 18.29
N ARG A 206 -18.69 14.07 17.89
CA ARG A 206 -18.68 15.35 18.62
C ARG A 206 -17.28 15.82 19.00
N ALA A 207 -16.31 15.61 18.11
CA ALA A 207 -14.91 15.93 18.31
C ALA A 207 -14.46 17.06 17.37
N GLY A 208 -13.30 17.66 17.63
CA GLY A 208 -12.67 18.58 16.68
C GLY A 208 -12.24 17.86 15.40
N LEU A 209 -12.09 18.60 14.29
CA LEU A 209 -11.60 18.04 13.01
C LEU A 209 -10.08 17.95 12.94
N GLY A 210 -9.37 18.18 14.05
CA GLY A 210 -7.93 17.98 14.16
C GLY A 210 -7.54 16.50 14.19
N PHE A 211 -6.24 16.23 14.26
CA PHE A 211 -5.74 14.87 14.46
C PHE A 211 -6.24 14.31 15.82
N PRO A 212 -6.89 13.13 15.86
CA PRO A 212 -7.34 12.55 17.11
C PRO A 212 -6.16 11.94 17.88
N GLU A 213 -5.91 12.42 19.09
CA GLU A 213 -4.88 11.85 19.97
C GLU A 213 -5.22 10.40 20.36
N PRO A 214 -4.21 9.57 20.72
CA PRO A 214 -4.43 8.20 21.16
C PRO A 214 -5.50 8.11 22.25
N GLY A 215 -6.46 7.20 22.07
CA GLY A 215 -7.59 7.03 23.01
C GLY A 215 -8.76 8.01 22.83
N GLN A 216 -8.62 9.02 21.96
CA GLN A 216 -9.68 10.01 21.69
C GLN A 216 -10.40 9.82 20.35
N ALA A 217 -9.98 8.84 19.55
CA ALA A 217 -10.61 8.55 18.26
C ALA A 217 -11.96 7.86 18.45
N GLY A 218 -13.05 8.56 18.14
CA GLY A 218 -14.40 8.00 18.11
C GLY A 218 -14.58 6.91 17.05
N ILE A 219 -15.69 6.17 17.15
CA ILE A 219 -15.93 5.02 16.27
C ILE A 219 -16.11 5.44 14.80
N TRP A 220 -16.67 6.63 14.55
CA TRP A 220 -16.98 7.08 13.20
C TRP A 220 -15.74 7.59 12.46
N ILE A 221 -14.82 8.28 13.14
CA ILE A 221 -13.53 8.64 12.54
C ILE A 221 -12.72 7.38 12.21
N GLN A 222 -12.77 6.36 13.07
CA GLN A 222 -12.09 5.08 12.81
C GLN A 222 -12.73 4.35 11.61
N ALA A 223 -14.07 4.34 11.51
CA ALA A 223 -14.77 3.83 10.34
C ALA A 223 -14.36 4.57 9.05
N LEU A 224 -14.24 5.90 9.10
CA LEU A 224 -13.78 6.70 7.97
C LEU A 224 -12.33 6.35 7.56
N LYS A 225 -11.43 6.23 8.54
CA LYS A 225 -10.00 5.99 8.32
C LYS A 225 -9.76 4.66 7.61
N TYR A 226 -10.45 3.61 8.06
CA TYR A 226 -10.15 2.23 7.72
C TYR A 226 -11.07 1.60 6.67
N SER A 227 -12.26 2.16 6.43
CA SER A 227 -13.25 1.57 5.52
C SER A 227 -12.70 1.33 4.10
N PRO A 228 -12.70 0.08 3.61
CA PRO A 228 -12.26 -0.23 2.25
C PRO A 228 -13.06 0.50 1.16
N LEU A 229 -14.35 0.74 1.39
CA LEU A 229 -15.23 1.42 0.43
C LEU A 229 -14.85 2.89 0.25
N LEU A 230 -14.54 3.58 1.34
CA LEU A 230 -14.20 5.00 1.31
C LEU A 230 -12.82 5.26 0.71
N ARG A 231 -11.95 4.24 0.68
CA ARG A 231 -10.61 4.29 0.07
C ARG A 231 -10.58 3.86 -1.39
N LEU A 232 -11.61 3.14 -1.86
CA LEU A 232 -11.69 2.63 -3.23
C LEU A 232 -11.51 3.71 -4.31
N PRO A 233 -12.06 4.95 -4.18
CA PRO A 233 -11.87 5.97 -5.19
C PRO A 233 -10.41 6.39 -5.39
N GLU A 234 -9.58 6.39 -4.34
CA GLU A 234 -8.14 6.69 -4.43
C GLU A 234 -7.42 5.64 -5.29
N PHE A 235 -7.74 4.35 -5.08
CA PHE A 235 -7.22 3.26 -5.90
C PHE A 235 -7.66 3.37 -7.36
N LEU A 236 -8.94 3.65 -7.61
CA LEU A 236 -9.46 3.82 -8.97
C LEU A 236 -8.87 5.06 -9.65
N LEU A 237 -8.53 6.11 -8.91
CA LEU A 237 -7.80 7.25 -9.46
C LEU A 237 -6.43 6.82 -9.99
N GLY A 238 -5.75 5.90 -9.31
CA GLY A 238 -4.56 5.22 -9.81
C GLY A 238 -4.78 4.48 -11.14
N VAL A 239 -5.90 3.76 -11.26
CA VAL A 239 -6.29 3.06 -12.49
C VAL A 239 -6.48 4.04 -13.66
N VAL A 240 -7.21 5.14 -13.42
CA VAL A 240 -7.41 6.20 -14.42
C VAL A 240 -6.08 6.84 -14.81
N THR A 241 -5.21 7.11 -13.84
CA THR A 241 -3.88 7.68 -14.06
C THR A 241 -3.01 6.78 -14.94
N ALA A 242 -3.00 5.47 -14.69
CA ALA A 242 -2.30 4.52 -15.55
C ALA A 242 -2.90 4.44 -16.95
N THR A 243 -4.23 4.54 -17.08
CA THR A 243 -4.89 4.58 -18.39
C THR A 243 -4.45 5.80 -19.19
N ILE A 244 -4.39 6.98 -18.55
CA ILE A 244 -3.88 8.22 -19.15
C ILE A 244 -2.44 8.01 -19.59
N TYR A 245 -1.56 7.55 -18.69
CA TYR A 245 -0.17 7.27 -19.00
C TYR A 245 -0.03 6.34 -20.21
N LEU A 246 -0.75 5.20 -20.23
CA LEU A 246 -0.64 4.22 -21.30
C LEU A 246 -1.02 4.78 -22.67
N ARG A 247 -1.88 5.80 -22.74
CA ARG A 247 -2.27 6.50 -23.98
C ARG A 247 -1.28 7.57 -24.42
N ILE A 248 -0.48 8.12 -23.50
CA ILE A 248 0.44 9.23 -23.78
C ILE A 248 1.92 8.89 -23.60
N ARG A 249 2.25 7.63 -23.26
CA ARG A 249 3.60 7.12 -22.93
C ARG A 249 4.68 7.32 -23.99
N GLY A 250 4.31 7.72 -25.21
CA GLY A 250 5.24 8.10 -26.29
C GLY A 250 5.53 9.60 -26.40
N THR A 251 4.95 10.44 -25.54
CA THR A 251 5.11 11.91 -25.57
C THR A 251 6.19 12.41 -24.61
N ARG A 252 6.90 13.48 -25.01
CA ARG A 252 8.20 14.00 -24.49
C ARG A 252 8.39 14.02 -22.96
N THR A 253 9.63 13.71 -22.53
CA THR A 253 10.13 13.60 -21.14
C THR A 253 10.09 14.88 -20.29
N VAL A 254 10.19 16.07 -20.90
CA VAL A 254 10.22 17.36 -20.19
C VAL A 254 8.91 17.62 -19.43
N ARG A 255 7.77 17.19 -20.00
CA ARG A 255 6.45 17.30 -19.34
C ARG A 255 6.39 16.47 -18.06
N GLY A 256 7.03 15.31 -18.05
CA GLY A 256 7.13 14.46 -16.86
C GLY A 256 7.90 15.11 -15.73
N ALA A 257 9.04 15.74 -16.04
CA ALA A 257 9.88 16.43 -15.05
C ALA A 257 9.15 17.61 -14.38
N VAL A 258 8.50 18.46 -15.17
CA VAL A 258 7.71 19.60 -14.66
C VAL A 258 6.55 19.12 -13.80
N LEU A 259 5.81 18.11 -14.28
CA LEU A 259 4.68 17.55 -13.54
C LEU A 259 5.15 16.98 -12.20
N SER A 260 6.22 16.19 -12.16
CA SER A 260 6.77 15.66 -10.90
C SER A 260 7.21 16.76 -9.94
N ALA A 261 7.86 17.82 -10.43
CA ALA A 261 8.30 18.94 -9.59
C ALA A 261 7.12 19.71 -8.99
N ILE A 262 6.13 20.08 -9.81
CA ILE A 262 4.92 20.80 -9.36
C ILE A 262 4.14 19.94 -8.35
N SER A 263 3.94 18.65 -8.64
CA SER A 263 3.24 17.76 -7.72
C SER A 263 3.98 17.62 -6.39
N LEU A 264 5.31 17.48 -6.42
CA LEU A 264 6.11 17.39 -5.20
C LEU A 264 6.03 18.67 -4.37
N LEU A 265 6.15 19.84 -5.01
CA LEU A 265 5.99 21.13 -4.34
C LEU A 265 4.59 21.28 -3.72
N GLY A 266 3.54 20.90 -4.46
CA GLY A 266 2.17 20.91 -3.96
C GLY A 266 1.97 19.98 -2.76
N ILE A 267 2.54 18.77 -2.79
CA ILE A 267 2.53 17.85 -1.66
C ILE A 267 3.20 18.49 -0.46
N VAL A 268 4.44 18.99 -0.62
CA VAL A 268 5.18 19.63 0.47
C VAL A 268 4.42 20.83 1.04
N ALA A 269 3.77 21.65 0.21
CA ALA A 269 2.96 22.78 0.67
C ALA A 269 1.76 22.34 1.51
N VAL A 270 1.04 21.30 1.09
CA VAL A 270 -0.09 20.73 1.87
C VAL A 270 0.40 20.13 3.17
N LEU A 271 1.54 19.41 3.17
CA LEU A 271 2.13 18.84 4.38
C LEU A 271 2.64 19.93 5.34
N ALA A 272 3.18 21.02 4.81
CA ALA A 272 3.57 22.17 5.61
C ALA A 272 2.36 22.80 6.32
N ALA A 273 1.20 22.81 5.68
CA ALA A 273 -0.06 23.30 6.26
C ALA A 273 -0.83 22.24 7.06
N SER A 274 -0.27 21.05 7.31
CA SER A 274 -1.03 19.92 7.88
C SER A 274 -1.68 20.23 9.23
N SER A 275 -1.06 21.07 10.06
CA SER A 275 -1.55 21.41 11.40
C SER A 275 -2.84 22.23 11.40
N VAL A 276 -3.17 22.91 10.29
CA VAL A 276 -4.38 23.74 10.16
C VAL A 276 -5.43 23.11 9.24
N LEU A 277 -5.06 22.03 8.54
CA LEU A 277 -5.97 21.31 7.65
C LEU A 277 -6.79 20.28 8.43
N PRO A 278 -8.10 20.16 8.17
CA PRO A 278 -8.93 19.13 8.77
C PRO A 278 -8.39 17.71 8.51
N PHE A 279 -8.14 16.97 9.59
CA PHE A 279 -7.61 15.61 9.57
C PHE A 279 -8.42 14.66 8.67
N PRO A 280 -9.77 14.62 8.70
CA PRO A 280 -10.54 13.70 7.86
C PRO A 280 -10.21 13.82 6.36
N TYR A 281 -9.99 15.05 5.88
CA TYR A 281 -9.67 15.33 4.49
C TYR A 281 -8.20 15.01 4.19
N LEU A 282 -7.29 15.42 5.08
CA LEU A 282 -5.87 15.14 4.88
C LEU A 282 -5.60 13.63 4.89
N HIS A 283 -6.31 12.89 5.74
CA HIS A 283 -6.22 11.44 5.85
C HIS A 283 -6.86 10.70 4.65
N ASN A 284 -7.94 11.23 4.06
CA ASN A 284 -8.65 10.61 2.93
C ASN A 284 -8.82 11.60 1.76
N GLY A 285 -8.21 11.27 0.61
CA GLY A 285 -8.57 11.88 -0.67
C GLY A 285 -8.00 13.26 -1.01
N LEU A 286 -7.67 14.13 -0.03
CA LEU A 286 -7.20 15.50 -0.31
C LEU A 286 -5.97 15.53 -1.22
N LEU A 287 -4.96 14.71 -0.91
CA LEU A 287 -3.72 14.61 -1.68
C LEU A 287 -3.82 13.72 -2.92
N ALA A 288 -4.95 13.04 -3.15
CA ALA A 288 -5.06 12.02 -4.21
C ALA A 288 -4.73 12.55 -5.63
N PRO A 289 -5.18 13.76 -6.05
CA PRO A 289 -4.79 14.33 -7.35
C PRO A 289 -3.30 14.66 -7.44
N LEU A 290 -2.70 15.12 -6.35
CA LEU A 290 -1.26 15.41 -6.28
C LEU A 290 -0.43 14.12 -6.36
N PHE A 291 -0.87 13.05 -5.71
CA PHE A 291 -0.25 11.73 -5.85
C PHE A 291 -0.41 11.15 -7.25
N ALA A 292 -1.61 11.24 -7.84
CA ALA A 292 -1.87 10.80 -9.21
C ALA A 292 -0.98 11.55 -10.22
N SER A 293 -0.88 12.87 -10.10
CA SER A 293 -0.01 13.69 -10.96
C SER A 293 1.48 13.41 -10.74
N LEU A 294 1.93 13.22 -9.50
CA LEU A 294 3.32 12.82 -9.20
C LEU A 294 3.66 11.48 -9.89
N ILE A 295 2.80 10.47 -9.72
CA ILE A 295 2.98 9.14 -10.32
C ILE A 295 3.02 9.25 -11.85
N LEU A 296 2.11 10.02 -12.45
CA LEU A 296 2.11 10.26 -13.90
C LEU A 296 3.40 10.94 -14.37
N GLY A 297 3.85 11.98 -13.67
CA GLY A 297 5.08 12.71 -14.00
C GLY A 297 6.32 11.82 -13.93
N LEU A 298 6.42 10.99 -12.88
CA LEU A 298 7.51 10.03 -12.71
C LEU A 298 7.49 8.95 -13.79
N ALA A 299 6.31 8.48 -14.19
CA ALA A 299 6.15 7.51 -15.28
C ALA A 299 6.51 8.10 -16.66
N LEU A 300 6.28 9.40 -16.88
CA LEU A 300 6.62 10.13 -18.10
C LEU A 300 8.09 10.62 -18.14
N GLY A 301 8.95 10.08 -17.28
CA GLY A 301 10.39 10.32 -17.29
C GLY A 301 10.91 11.16 -16.12
N GLY A 302 10.04 11.94 -15.44
CA GLY A 302 10.26 12.59 -14.13
C GLY A 302 11.56 13.37 -13.85
N GLY A 303 12.41 13.60 -14.85
CA GLY A 303 13.64 14.38 -14.75
C GLY A 303 14.62 13.89 -13.67
N ALA A 304 15.19 14.83 -12.93
CA ALA A 304 16.14 14.54 -11.85
C ALA A 304 15.51 13.73 -10.71
N ILE A 305 14.24 14.00 -10.38
CA ILE A 305 13.51 13.29 -9.32
C ILE A 305 13.41 11.80 -9.67
N ALA A 306 13.00 11.46 -10.90
CA ALA A 306 12.93 10.07 -11.33
C ALA A 306 14.30 9.39 -11.39
N ARG A 307 15.37 10.10 -11.81
CA ARG A 307 16.73 9.55 -11.81
C ARG A 307 17.20 9.22 -10.40
N PHE A 308 16.97 10.12 -9.44
CA PHE A 308 17.30 9.89 -8.03
C PHE A 308 16.52 8.68 -7.48
N LEU A 309 15.19 8.68 -7.61
CA LEU A 309 14.33 7.58 -7.16
C LEU A 309 14.62 6.25 -7.88
N GLY A 310 15.17 6.30 -9.10
CA GLY A 310 15.54 5.14 -9.90
C GLY A 310 16.92 4.55 -9.59
N THR A 311 17.67 5.10 -8.61
CA THR A 311 18.94 4.54 -8.18
C THR A 311 18.77 3.12 -7.63
N ARG A 312 19.78 2.26 -7.80
CA ARG A 312 19.72 0.84 -7.37
C ARG A 312 19.34 0.70 -5.89
N THR A 313 19.90 1.54 -5.03
CA THR A 313 19.61 1.55 -3.58
C THR A 313 18.15 1.89 -3.30
N LEU A 314 17.62 2.97 -3.89
CA LEU A 314 16.22 3.35 -3.65
C LEU A 314 15.24 2.37 -4.28
N VAL A 315 15.59 1.75 -5.40
CA VAL A 315 14.79 0.65 -5.96
C VAL A 315 14.77 -0.55 -5.01
N LEU A 316 15.91 -0.95 -4.45
CA LEU A 316 15.98 -2.02 -3.46
C LEU A 316 15.13 -1.71 -2.22
N LEU A 317 15.29 -0.53 -1.64
CA LEU A 317 14.52 -0.08 -0.48
C LEU A 317 13.02 0.03 -0.82
N GLY A 318 12.70 0.43 -2.04
CA GLY A 318 11.34 0.46 -2.58
C GLY A 318 10.74 -0.93 -2.81
N GLU A 319 11.53 -1.94 -3.16
CA GLU A 319 11.07 -3.34 -3.18
C GLU A 319 10.79 -3.85 -1.76
N ALA A 320 11.64 -3.46 -0.80
CA ALA A 320 11.53 -3.81 0.61
C ALA A 320 10.48 -2.98 1.37
N SER A 321 9.91 -1.93 0.75
CA SER A 321 8.98 -1.00 1.40
C SER A 321 7.75 -1.69 1.98
N TYR A 322 7.33 -2.80 1.38
CA TYR A 322 6.23 -3.61 1.90
C TYR A 322 6.58 -4.23 3.26
N GLY A 323 7.81 -4.74 3.41
CA GLY A 323 8.33 -5.19 4.70
C GLY A 323 8.50 -4.03 5.68
N ILE A 324 9.05 -2.89 5.23
CA ILE A 324 9.23 -1.71 6.10
C ILE A 324 7.90 -1.27 6.68
N TYR A 325 6.87 -1.18 5.85
CA TYR A 325 5.53 -0.77 6.29
C TYR A 325 4.90 -1.77 7.27
N LEU A 326 5.02 -3.07 6.99
CA LEU A 326 4.27 -4.09 7.72
C LEU A 326 4.98 -4.59 8.97
N LEU A 327 6.31 -4.64 8.95
CA LEU A 327 7.14 -5.12 10.05
C LEU A 327 7.46 -4.03 11.07
N GLN A 328 7.08 -2.77 10.82
CA GLN A 328 7.41 -1.65 11.71
C GLN A 328 6.97 -1.90 13.16
N THR A 329 5.72 -2.28 13.38
CA THR A 329 5.17 -2.56 14.72
C THR A 329 5.77 -3.79 15.38
N PRO A 330 5.80 -4.99 14.75
CA PRO A 330 6.40 -6.15 15.39
C PRO A 330 7.89 -5.98 15.67
N LEU A 331 8.66 -5.38 14.76
CA LEU A 331 10.09 -5.14 14.99
C LEU A 331 10.33 -4.05 16.03
N TRP A 332 9.47 -3.05 16.13
CA TRP A 332 9.54 -2.06 17.21
C TRP A 332 9.34 -2.73 18.57
N ASN A 333 8.32 -3.59 18.69
CA ASN A 333 8.04 -4.32 19.92
C ASN A 333 9.17 -5.28 20.31
N LEU A 334 9.74 -6.01 19.34
CA LEU A 334 10.90 -6.87 19.58
C LEU A 334 12.12 -6.05 20.01
N ALA A 335 12.45 -4.98 19.28
CA ALA A 335 13.56 -4.10 19.63
C ALA A 335 13.39 -3.49 21.01
N GLY A 336 12.15 -3.13 21.37
CA GLY A 336 11.85 -2.56 22.68
C GLY A 336 12.00 -3.56 23.82
N HIS A 337 11.42 -4.76 23.65
CA HIS A 337 11.46 -5.83 24.65
C HIS A 337 12.88 -6.32 24.93
N TYR A 338 13.65 -6.63 23.88
CA TYR A 338 15.02 -7.09 24.03
C TYR A 338 15.98 -5.95 24.35
N GLY A 339 15.80 -4.77 23.76
CA GLY A 339 16.60 -3.58 24.05
C GLY A 339 16.57 -3.26 25.55
N LYS A 340 15.39 -3.20 26.16
CA LYS A 340 15.21 -3.03 27.60
C LYS A 340 15.98 -4.07 28.43
N ARG A 341 15.97 -5.33 27.99
CA ARG A 341 16.68 -6.43 28.68
C ARG A 341 18.19 -6.27 28.66
N PHE A 342 18.76 -5.72 27.59
CA PHE A 342 20.21 -5.56 27.43
C PHE A 342 20.75 -4.22 27.93
N THR A 343 19.98 -3.14 27.81
CA THR A 343 20.44 -1.78 28.17
C THR A 343 19.85 -1.27 29.48
N GLY A 344 18.81 -1.92 30.02
CA GLY A 344 18.04 -1.43 31.17
C GLY A 344 17.15 -0.20 30.87
N VAL A 345 17.26 0.38 29.67
CA VAL A 345 16.48 1.54 29.25
C VAL A 345 15.16 1.05 28.65
N ASP A 346 14.05 1.45 29.26
CA ASP A 346 12.73 1.17 28.72
C ASP A 346 12.41 2.16 27.59
N PRO A 347 12.30 1.71 26.32
CA PRO A 347 12.01 2.59 25.20
C PRO A 347 10.58 3.12 25.18
N TYR A 348 9.69 2.58 26.04
CA TYR A 348 8.34 3.07 26.24
C TYR A 348 8.25 4.11 27.38
N LEU A 349 9.25 4.17 28.27
CA LEU A 349 9.32 5.14 29.37
C LEU A 349 10.31 6.29 29.10
N GLY A 350 11.27 6.07 28.20
CA GLY A 350 12.26 7.07 27.80
C GLY A 350 12.03 7.53 26.36
N HIS A 351 11.60 8.77 26.19
CA HIS A 351 11.51 9.46 24.91
C HIS A 351 12.90 9.64 24.25
N GLN A 352 13.49 8.57 23.72
CA GLN A 352 14.90 8.52 23.33
C GLN A 352 15.02 8.48 21.79
N PRO A 353 15.29 9.62 21.12
CA PRO A 353 15.64 9.65 19.68
C PRO A 353 16.72 8.63 19.30
N LEU A 354 17.64 8.34 20.22
CA LEU A 354 18.69 7.33 20.07
C LEU A 354 18.13 5.93 19.80
N PHE A 355 17.04 5.54 20.47
CA PHE A 355 16.41 4.25 20.23
C PHE A 355 15.85 4.17 18.80
N PHE A 356 15.21 5.24 18.32
CA PHE A 356 14.73 5.29 16.93
C PHE A 356 15.86 5.15 15.91
N LEU A 357 17.03 5.77 16.17
CA LEU A 357 18.21 5.65 15.31
C LEU A 357 18.76 4.22 15.25
N VAL A 358 18.68 3.45 16.34
CA VAL A 358 19.08 2.04 16.37
C VAL A 358 18.01 1.13 15.74
N TYR A 359 16.75 1.43 15.99
CA TYR A 359 15.60 0.70 15.43
C TYR A 359 15.56 0.78 13.90
N LEU A 360 15.89 1.92 13.31
CA LEU A 360 15.75 2.13 11.87
C LEU A 360 16.60 1.14 11.02
N PRO A 361 17.89 0.90 11.31
CA PRO A 361 18.67 -0.17 10.68
C PRO A 361 18.07 -1.56 10.88
N VAL A 362 17.51 -1.86 12.07
CA VAL A 362 16.85 -3.16 12.35
C VAL A 362 15.62 -3.32 11.46
N LEU A 363 14.80 -2.28 11.32
CA LEU A 363 13.63 -2.28 10.46
C LEU A 363 14.01 -2.48 8.98
N ILE A 364 14.95 -1.68 8.48
CA ILE A 364 15.37 -1.73 7.07
C ILE A 364 16.03 -3.08 6.76
N GLY A 365 16.99 -3.50 7.59
CA GLY A 365 17.69 -4.77 7.45
C GLY A 365 16.75 -5.97 7.55
N GLY A 366 15.87 -5.98 8.55
CA GLY A 366 14.84 -7.02 8.73
C GLY A 366 13.85 -7.08 7.57
N SER A 367 13.50 -5.94 6.98
CA SER A 367 12.60 -5.87 5.82
C SER A 367 13.26 -6.35 4.53
N VAL A 368 14.54 -6.02 4.31
CA VAL A 368 15.33 -6.54 3.19
C VAL A 368 15.50 -8.05 3.34
N PHE A 369 15.76 -8.53 4.55
CA PHE A 369 15.81 -9.96 4.84
C PHE A 369 14.46 -10.64 4.56
N ALA A 370 13.35 -10.10 5.06
CA ALA A 370 12.03 -10.66 4.79
C ALA A 370 11.71 -10.68 3.27
N LEU A 371 12.12 -9.67 2.50
CA LEU A 371 11.91 -9.61 1.05
C LEU A 371 12.55 -10.81 0.33
N TYR A 372 13.80 -11.12 0.62
CA TYR A 372 14.55 -12.14 -0.11
C TYR A 372 14.34 -13.56 0.43
N TRP A 373 14.15 -13.73 1.74
CA TRP A 373 14.07 -15.05 2.38
C TRP A 373 12.64 -15.49 2.69
N VAL A 374 11.68 -14.57 2.74
CA VAL A 374 10.27 -14.92 3.01
C VAL A 374 9.41 -14.62 1.79
N GLU A 375 9.38 -13.36 1.35
CA GLU A 375 8.41 -12.89 0.39
C GLU A 375 8.64 -13.46 -1.02
N LYS A 376 9.86 -13.31 -1.57
CA LYS A 376 10.21 -13.82 -2.91
C LYS A 376 10.07 -15.36 -3.00
N PRO A 377 10.55 -16.17 -2.04
CA PRO A 377 10.38 -17.62 -2.05
C PRO A 377 8.92 -18.05 -1.91
N ALA A 378 8.19 -17.54 -0.90
CA ALA A 378 6.79 -17.91 -0.68
C ALA A 378 5.92 -17.54 -1.89
N ARG A 379 6.18 -16.39 -2.52
CA ARG A 379 5.46 -15.96 -3.73
C ARG A 379 5.66 -16.93 -4.89
N ARG A 380 6.88 -17.46 -5.09
CA ARG A 380 7.16 -18.45 -6.14
C ARG A 380 6.43 -19.76 -5.84
N TRP A 381 6.52 -20.23 -4.60
CA TRP A 381 5.91 -21.47 -4.14
C TRP A 381 4.38 -21.45 -4.27
N ILE A 382 3.69 -20.42 -3.77
CA ILE A 382 2.22 -20.28 -3.86
C ILE A 382 1.77 -20.28 -5.32
N LYS A 383 2.47 -19.53 -6.19
CA LYS A 383 2.14 -19.50 -7.63
C LYS A 383 2.32 -20.85 -8.29
N GLN A 384 3.38 -21.60 -7.95
CA GLN A 384 3.59 -22.95 -8.48
C GLN A 384 2.45 -23.87 -8.03
N LEU A 385 2.13 -23.91 -6.74
CA LEU A 385 1.07 -24.75 -6.20
C LEU A 385 -0.31 -24.46 -6.82
N LEU A 386 -0.70 -23.19 -6.87
CA LEU A 386 -2.05 -22.79 -7.24
C LEU A 386 -2.27 -22.63 -8.76
N LEU A 387 -1.21 -22.47 -9.56
CA LEU A 387 -1.32 -22.29 -11.02
C LEU A 387 -0.81 -23.48 -11.84
N ALA A 388 0.12 -24.31 -11.32
CA ALA A 388 0.66 -25.45 -12.08
C ALA A 388 -0.41 -26.51 -12.43
N ARG A 389 -1.42 -26.69 -11.57
CA ARG A 389 -2.55 -27.62 -11.82
C ARG A 389 -3.37 -27.28 -13.07
N THR A 390 -3.33 -26.03 -13.53
CA THR A 390 -4.08 -25.58 -14.71
C THR A 390 -3.37 -25.89 -16.03
N ARG A 391 -2.03 -25.92 -16.04
CA ARG A 391 -1.25 -26.24 -17.25
C ARG A 391 -1.25 -27.74 -17.57
N SER A 392 -1.21 -28.59 -16.55
CA SER A 392 -1.27 -30.05 -16.74
C SER A 392 -2.64 -30.53 -17.26
N ALA A 393 -3.74 -29.90 -16.81
CA ALA A 393 -5.10 -30.25 -17.23
C ALA A 393 -5.43 -29.77 -18.66
N VAL A 394 -4.84 -28.67 -19.12
CA VAL A 394 -4.97 -28.20 -20.51
C VAL A 394 -4.12 -29.06 -21.45
N ALA A 395 -2.90 -29.43 -21.03
CA ALA A 395 -2.02 -30.32 -21.79
C ALA A 395 -2.61 -31.74 -21.94
N SER A 396 -3.32 -32.26 -20.93
CA SER A 396 -3.99 -33.56 -21.03
C SER A 396 -5.22 -33.52 -21.94
N ARG A 397 -6.03 -32.45 -21.89
CA ARG A 397 -7.19 -32.29 -22.79
C ARG A 397 -6.79 -32.14 -24.26
N LEU A 398 -5.72 -31.40 -24.56
CA LEU A 398 -5.20 -31.27 -25.93
C LEU A 398 -4.62 -32.58 -26.48
N ARG A 399 -4.10 -33.46 -25.61
CA ARG A 399 -3.66 -34.81 -26.00
C ARG A 399 -4.83 -35.77 -26.26
N MET A 400 -5.97 -35.57 -25.60
CA MET A 400 -7.17 -36.39 -25.80
C MET A 400 -8.05 -35.94 -26.98
N SER A 401 -7.93 -34.69 -27.43
CA SER A 401 -8.69 -34.14 -28.57
C SER A 401 -7.94 -34.19 -29.90
N ALA A 402 -6.71 -34.73 -29.94
CA ALA A 402 -6.02 -34.98 -31.20
C ALA A 402 -6.72 -36.16 -31.91
N PRO A 403 -7.18 -36.01 -33.17
CA PRO A 403 -7.71 -37.14 -33.91
C PRO A 403 -6.62 -38.20 -34.00
N ALA A 404 -6.97 -39.46 -33.71
CA ALA A 404 -6.10 -40.58 -34.02
C ALA A 404 -5.83 -40.55 -35.52
N SER A 405 -4.64 -40.09 -35.92
CA SER A 405 -4.19 -40.22 -37.30
C SER A 405 -4.01 -41.72 -37.56
N ASN A 406 -4.94 -42.29 -38.31
CA ASN A 406 -4.89 -43.66 -38.82
C ASN A 406 -3.50 -43.93 -39.41
N ARG A 407 -2.86 -45.00 -38.92
CA ARG A 407 -1.81 -45.71 -39.65
C ARG A 407 -2.45 -46.84 -40.45
#